data_AF-A0A7R9KWA9-F1
#
_entry.id   AF-A0A7R9KWA9-F1
#
_cell.length_a   1.000
_cell.length_b   1.000
_cell.length_c   1.000
_cell.angle_alpha   90.00
_cell.angle_beta   90.00
_cell.angle_gamma   90.00
#
_symmetry.space_group_name_H-M   'P 1'
#
loop_
_entity.id
_entity.type
_entity.pdbx_description
1 polymer ?
#
loop_
_entity_poly.entity_id
_entity_poly.type
_entity_poly.pdbx_seq_one_letter_code
_entity_poly.pdbx_strand_id
1 'polypeptide(L)'
;MGLTTGLGSQYELLNGFNQIIISKMANTSLRYSYVFEFERNFNYNYTTKWMSENWMTSFYFITTYLMIIFGGQQWMKDREPFKLRSTLFLWNLLLAIFSITGTVRVMPEILSVIREQGFFDSVCDNGYITRVNVSSLWTWLFVVSKVPELGDTLFIVLRKQKLIFLHWKRP
;
A
#
# COMPACT_ATOMS: atom_id res chain seq x y z
N MET A 1 -26.42 12.13 -44.95
CA MET A 1 -27.17 11.70 -43.75
C MET A 1 -26.79 10.23 -43.52
N GLY A 2 -25.83 9.92 -42.64
CA GLY A 2 -25.37 8.51 -42.52
C GLY A 2 -24.06 8.22 -41.79
N LEU A 3 -23.53 9.11 -40.95
CA LEU A 3 -22.26 8.85 -40.22
C LEU A 3 -22.41 8.81 -38.69
N THR A 4 -23.61 8.91 -38.14
CA THR A 4 -23.84 8.96 -36.67
C THR A 4 -24.31 7.64 -36.06
N THR A 5 -24.63 6.61 -36.85
CA THR A 5 -25.15 5.32 -36.35
C THR A 5 -24.06 4.31 -35.95
N GLY A 6 -22.81 4.52 -36.36
CA GLY A 6 -21.69 3.59 -36.12
C GLY A 6 -21.02 3.72 -34.75
N LEU A 7 -20.73 4.95 -34.31
CA LEU A 7 -20.23 5.24 -32.96
C LEU A 7 -21.24 4.74 -31.92
N GLY A 8 -22.51 5.00 -32.22
CA GLY A 8 -23.73 4.28 -31.85
C GLY A 8 -23.58 2.95 -31.14
N SER A 9 -23.49 1.95 -32.00
CA SER A 9 -23.45 0.56 -31.61
C SER A 9 -22.14 0.22 -30.89
N GLN A 10 -21.06 0.96 -31.12
CA GLN A 10 -19.74 0.67 -30.56
C GLN A 10 -19.67 1.06 -29.07
N TYR A 11 -20.30 2.17 -28.66
CA TYR A 11 -20.40 2.55 -27.25
C TYR A 11 -21.32 1.62 -26.44
N GLU A 12 -22.40 1.11 -27.02
CA GLU A 12 -23.27 0.13 -26.34
C GLU A 12 -22.61 -1.23 -26.24
N LEU A 13 -21.85 -1.66 -27.26
CA LEU A 13 -21.06 -2.89 -27.21
C LEU A 13 -19.89 -2.78 -26.23
N LEU A 14 -19.21 -1.63 -26.14
CA LEU A 14 -18.19 -1.36 -25.13
C LEU A 14 -18.78 -1.35 -23.72
N ASN A 15 -19.97 -0.78 -23.53
CA ASN A 15 -20.67 -0.82 -22.24
C ASN A 15 -21.16 -2.23 -21.90
N GLY A 16 -21.64 -3.00 -22.87
CA GLY A 16 -22.03 -4.40 -22.71
C GLY A 16 -20.83 -5.31 -22.40
N PHE A 17 -19.72 -5.15 -23.12
CA PHE A 17 -18.47 -5.84 -22.82
C PHE A 17 -17.89 -5.44 -21.46
N ASN A 18 -17.90 -4.14 -21.13
CA ASN A 18 -17.50 -3.68 -19.79
C ASN A 18 -18.39 -4.28 -18.71
N GLN A 19 -19.70 -4.37 -18.91
CA GLN A 19 -20.62 -5.00 -17.96
C GLN A 19 -20.41 -6.51 -17.85
N ILE A 20 -20.08 -7.19 -18.95
CA ILE A 20 -19.75 -8.62 -18.94
C ILE A 20 -18.41 -8.85 -18.24
N ILE A 21 -17.39 -8.03 -18.50
CA ILE A 21 -16.10 -8.05 -17.80
C ILE A 21 -16.32 -7.73 -16.31
N ILE A 22 -17.16 -6.76 -15.96
CA ILE A 22 -17.52 -6.40 -14.58
C ILE A 22 -18.23 -7.56 -13.88
N SER A 23 -19.19 -8.19 -14.53
CA SER A 23 -19.91 -9.33 -13.95
C SER A 23 -19.02 -10.57 -13.83
N LYS A 24 -18.05 -10.74 -14.74
CA LYS A 24 -17.04 -11.80 -14.66
C LYS A 24 -16.03 -11.52 -13.54
N MET A 25 -15.52 -10.30 -13.42
CA MET A 25 -14.74 -9.86 -12.25
C MET A 25 -15.51 -9.99 -10.94
N ALA A 26 -16.82 -9.71 -10.92
CA ALA A 26 -17.68 -9.89 -9.74
C ALA A 26 -18.01 -11.36 -9.45
N ASN A 27 -17.83 -12.27 -10.42
CA ASN A 27 -17.93 -13.72 -10.22
C ASN A 27 -16.56 -14.32 -9.85
N THR A 28 -15.48 -13.72 -10.33
CA THR A 28 -14.08 -14.06 -10.03
C THR A 28 -13.57 -13.38 -8.76
N SER A 29 -14.30 -12.39 -8.21
CA SER A 29 -14.12 -11.88 -6.85
C SER A 29 -14.37 -13.05 -5.92
N LEU A 30 -13.29 -13.74 -5.62
CA LEU A 30 -13.23 -14.93 -4.82
C LEU A 30 -14.00 -14.68 -3.54
N ARG A 31 -14.90 -15.60 -3.19
CA ARG A 31 -15.73 -15.54 -1.99
C ARG A 31 -14.85 -15.20 -0.78
N TYR A 32 -14.81 -13.94 -0.39
CA TYR A 32 -14.26 -13.55 0.90
C TYR A 32 -15.17 -14.20 1.95
N SER A 33 -14.71 -15.29 2.55
CA SER A 33 -15.51 -16.02 3.55
C SER A 33 -15.86 -15.14 4.75
N TYR A 34 -15.02 -14.14 5.03
CA TYR A 34 -15.23 -13.11 6.05
C TYR A 34 -14.70 -11.75 5.58
N VAL A 35 -15.59 -10.78 5.46
CA VAL A 35 -15.27 -9.35 5.24
C VAL A 35 -15.59 -8.58 6.52
N PHE A 36 -14.59 -7.95 7.12
CA PHE A 36 -14.77 -7.15 8.31
C PHE A 36 -15.54 -5.86 7.99
N GLU A 37 -16.27 -5.31 8.97
CA GLU A 37 -17.10 -4.11 8.75
C GLU A 37 -16.26 -2.88 8.38
N PHE A 38 -15.05 -2.76 8.93
CA PHE A 38 -14.12 -1.68 8.58
C PHE A 38 -13.59 -1.80 7.14
N GLU A 39 -13.47 -3.01 6.59
CA GLU A 39 -13.08 -3.24 5.19
C GLU A 39 -14.23 -2.85 4.24
N ARG A 40 -15.47 -3.09 4.65
CA ARG A 40 -16.67 -2.80 3.86
C ARG A 40 -16.93 -1.30 3.71
N ASN A 41 -16.71 -0.54 4.78
CA ASN A 41 -17.00 0.89 4.84
C ASN A 41 -15.84 1.78 4.34
N PHE A 42 -14.72 1.20 3.90
CA PHE A 42 -13.57 1.97 3.45
C PHE A 42 -13.82 2.56 2.06
N ASN A 43 -13.74 3.90 1.97
CA ASN A 43 -13.87 4.62 0.70
C ASN A 43 -12.49 5.06 0.22
N TYR A 44 -11.97 4.35 -0.79
CA TYR A 44 -10.69 4.65 -1.41
C TYR A 44 -10.63 6.06 -2.00
N ASN A 45 -11.66 6.47 -2.74
CA ASN A 45 -11.70 7.77 -3.42
C ASN A 45 -11.67 8.92 -2.41
N TYR A 46 -12.40 8.79 -1.30
CA TYR A 46 -12.39 9.77 -0.23
C TYR A 46 -11.00 9.87 0.43
N THR A 47 -10.38 8.73 0.74
CA THR A 47 -9.09 8.68 1.43
C THR A 47 -7.95 9.22 0.56
N THR A 48 -7.92 8.85 -0.73
CA THR A 48 -6.94 9.34 -1.70
C THR A 48 -7.12 10.83 -1.96
N LYS A 49 -8.37 11.30 -2.07
CA LYS A 49 -8.67 12.73 -2.22
C LYS A 49 -8.22 13.52 -0.99
N TRP A 50 -8.53 13.04 0.21
CA TRP A 50 -8.08 13.65 1.46
C TRP A 50 -6.54 13.70 1.53
N MET A 51 -5.85 12.64 1.14
CA MET A 51 -4.39 12.58 1.11
C MET A 51 -3.79 13.58 0.09
N SER A 52 -4.41 13.73 -1.09
CA SER A 52 -3.98 14.70 -2.09
C SER A 52 -4.19 16.15 -1.63
N GLU A 53 -5.31 16.42 -0.97
CA GLU A 53 -5.62 17.76 -0.45
C GLU A 53 -4.73 18.11 0.75
N ASN A 54 -4.36 17.11 1.56
CA ASN A 54 -3.57 17.27 2.77
C ASN A 54 -2.14 16.77 2.62
N TRP A 55 -1.55 16.88 1.42
CA TRP A 55 -0.16 16.45 1.13
C TRP A 55 0.88 17.08 2.07
N MET A 56 0.61 18.29 2.59
CA MET A 56 1.44 18.97 3.59
C MET A 56 1.58 18.17 4.90
N THR A 57 0.63 17.29 5.22
CA THR A 57 0.68 16.40 6.38
C THR A 57 1.91 15.49 6.35
N SER A 58 2.36 15.06 5.16
CA SER A 58 3.57 14.28 5.00
C SER A 58 4.82 15.02 5.48
N PHE A 59 4.90 16.34 5.27
CA PHE A 59 6.02 17.15 5.77
C PHE A 59 6.05 17.22 7.30
N TYR A 60 4.88 17.29 7.95
CA TYR A 60 4.81 17.25 9.41
C TYR A 60 5.33 15.92 9.97
N PHE A 61 4.97 14.79 9.34
CA PHE A 61 5.50 13.48 9.74
C PHE A 61 7.01 13.40 9.56
N ILE A 62 7.54 13.84 8.42
CA ILE A 62 8.99 13.84 8.15
C ILE A 62 9.73 14.75 9.14
N THR A 63 9.23 15.95 9.39
CA THR A 63 9.85 16.91 10.30
C THR A 63 9.88 16.37 11.74
N THR A 64 8.75 15.82 12.20
CA THR A 64 8.66 15.19 13.53
C THR A 64 9.61 14.00 13.63
N TYR A 65 9.67 13.15 12.60
CA TYR A 65 10.57 12.02 12.53
C TYR A 65 12.05 12.44 12.63
N LEU A 66 12.47 13.45 11.86
CA LEU A 66 13.84 13.99 11.91
C LEU A 66 14.14 14.60 13.29
N MET A 67 13.19 15.32 13.89
CA MET A 67 13.35 15.87 15.24
C MET A 67 13.60 14.76 16.27
N ILE A 68 12.88 13.64 16.17
CA ILE A 68 13.07 12.47 17.04
C ILE A 68 14.45 11.83 16.79
N ILE A 69 14.89 11.70 15.53
CA ILE A 69 16.22 11.17 15.19
C ILE A 69 17.32 12.03 15.83
N PHE A 70 17.33 13.34 15.57
CA PHE A 70 18.37 14.23 16.07
C PHE A 70 18.32 14.37 17.60
N GLY A 71 17.11 14.47 18.16
CA GLY A 71 16.91 14.49 19.61
C GLY A 71 17.39 13.19 20.26
N GLY A 72 17.07 12.04 19.66
CA GLY A 72 17.53 10.73 20.10
C GLY A 72 19.05 10.58 20.04
N GLN A 73 19.69 11.06 18.98
CA GLN A 73 21.16 11.06 18.84
C GLN A 73 21.85 11.90 19.91
N GLN A 74 21.35 13.11 20.16
CA GLN A 74 21.91 14.01 21.16
C GLN A 74 21.73 13.45 22.58
N TRP A 75 20.53 12.94 22.88
CA TRP A 75 20.23 12.33 24.19
C TRP A 75 21.06 11.06 24.45
N MET A 76 21.33 10.31 23.39
CA MET A 76 22.15 9.10 23.45
C MET A 76 23.65 9.38 23.55
N LYS A 77 24.13 10.60 23.28
CA LYS A 77 25.57 10.90 23.26
C LYS A 77 26.27 10.47 24.54
N ASP A 78 25.64 10.74 25.69
CA ASP A 78 26.19 10.51 27.02
C ASP A 78 25.74 9.18 27.67
N ARG A 79 25.00 8.32 26.95
CA ARG A 79 24.43 7.06 27.45
C ARG A 79 25.03 5.82 26.77
N GLU A 80 24.99 4.69 27.45
CA GLU A 80 25.35 3.39 26.85
C GLU A 80 24.25 2.88 25.89
N PRO A 81 24.61 2.10 24.85
CA PRO A 81 23.65 1.62 23.87
C PRO A 81 22.64 0.63 24.47
N PHE A 82 21.36 0.83 24.19
CA PHE A 82 20.31 -0.07 24.68
C PHE A 82 20.38 -1.44 23.99
N LYS A 83 20.07 -2.51 24.74
CA LYS A 83 19.93 -3.87 24.19
C LYS A 83 18.51 -4.11 23.65
N LEU A 84 18.12 -3.38 22.60
CA LEU A 84 16.78 -3.45 21.99
C LEU A 84 16.64 -4.59 20.94
N ARG A 85 17.50 -5.61 20.97
CA ARG A 85 17.52 -6.67 19.95
C ARG A 85 16.22 -7.48 19.91
N SER A 86 15.62 -7.77 21.07
CA SER A 86 14.35 -8.49 21.16
C SER A 86 13.18 -7.64 20.63
N THR A 87 13.14 -6.35 20.99
CA THR A 87 12.13 -5.40 20.50
C THR A 87 12.20 -5.23 18.99
N LEU A 88 13.41 -5.10 18.43
CA LEU A 88 13.62 -4.97 16.99
C LEU A 88 13.23 -6.24 16.24
N PHE A 89 13.52 -7.41 16.80
CA PHE A 89 13.06 -8.69 16.25
C PHE A 89 11.53 -8.77 16.24
N LEU A 90 10.88 -8.43 17.36
CA LEU A 90 9.41 -8.43 17.47
C LEU A 90 8.77 -7.44 16.49
N TRP A 91 9.35 -6.25 16.35
CA TRP A 91 8.88 -5.24 15.39
C TRP A 91 8.93 -5.74 13.95
N ASN A 92 10.07 -6.29 13.54
CA ASN A 92 10.25 -6.87 12.21
C ASN A 92 9.32 -8.07 11.98
N LEU A 93 9.06 -8.89 13.01
CA LEU A 93 8.11 -9.98 12.94
C LEU A 93 6.66 -9.48 12.73
N LEU A 94 6.26 -8.44 13.44
CA LEU A 94 4.93 -7.82 13.28
C LEU A 94 4.75 -7.26 11.88
N LEU A 95 5.76 -6.55 11.35
CA LEU A 95 5.74 -6.04 9.97
C LEU A 95 5.68 -7.17 8.94
N ALA A 96 6.39 -8.27 9.16
CA ALA A 96 6.34 -9.44 8.28
C ALA A 96 4.94 -10.08 8.27
N ILE A 97 4.33 -10.30 9.44
CA ILE A 97 2.97 -10.85 9.55
C ILE A 97 1.96 -9.93 8.87
N PHE A 98 2.08 -8.61 9.10
CA PHE A 98 1.24 -7.61 8.47
C PHE A 98 1.35 -7.67 6.93
N SER A 99 2.57 -7.72 6.40
CA SER A 99 2.84 -7.82 4.96
C SER A 99 2.28 -9.11 4.33
N ILE A 100 2.45 -10.26 5.01
CA ILE A 100 1.88 -11.54 4.57
C ILE A 100 0.35 -11.47 4.54
N THR A 101 -0.26 -10.91 5.60
CA THR A 101 -1.72 -10.80 5.70
C THR A 101 -2.29 -9.92 4.58
N GLY A 102 -1.68 -8.75 4.33
CA GLY A 102 -2.07 -7.87 3.23
C GLY A 102 -1.91 -8.56 1.88
N THR A 103 -0.81 -9.28 1.68
CA THR A 103 -0.57 -10.05 0.44
C THR A 103 -1.65 -11.11 0.25
N VAL A 104 -1.96 -11.94 1.24
CA VAL A 104 -2.98 -13.00 1.13
C VAL A 104 -4.37 -12.42 0.81
N ARG A 105 -4.70 -11.22 1.34
CA ARG A 105 -5.98 -10.56 1.11
C ARG A 105 -6.11 -9.91 -0.27
N VAL A 106 -5.01 -9.39 -0.83
CA VAL A 106 -4.96 -8.68 -2.12
C VAL A 106 -4.63 -9.63 -3.29
N MET A 107 -3.85 -10.69 -3.05
CA MET A 107 -3.45 -11.71 -4.02
C MET A 107 -4.59 -12.28 -4.89
N PRO A 108 -5.75 -12.71 -4.34
CA PRO A 108 -6.83 -13.26 -5.15
C PRO A 108 -7.36 -12.27 -6.20
N GLU A 109 -7.43 -10.99 -5.84
CA GLU A 109 -7.88 -9.92 -6.72
C GLU A 109 -6.83 -9.58 -7.80
N ILE A 110 -5.55 -9.57 -7.44
CA ILE A 110 -4.49 -9.36 -8.45
C ILE A 110 -4.46 -10.52 -9.45
N LEU A 111 -4.59 -11.77 -8.98
CA LEU A 111 -4.59 -12.95 -9.85
C LEU A 111 -5.79 -12.98 -10.80
N SER A 112 -6.97 -12.51 -10.36
CA SER A 112 -8.15 -12.44 -11.22
C SER A 112 -7.96 -11.41 -12.34
N VAL A 113 -7.44 -10.23 -12.02
CA VAL A 113 -7.16 -9.16 -12.99
C VAL A 113 -6.11 -9.59 -14.01
N ILE A 114 -5.01 -10.21 -13.56
CA ILE A 114 -3.95 -10.73 -14.44
C ILE A 114 -4.51 -11.80 -15.40
N ARG A 115 -5.41 -12.66 -14.93
CA ARG A 115 -5.98 -13.74 -15.74
C ARG A 115 -6.99 -13.25 -16.78
N GLU A 116 -7.74 -12.18 -16.48
CA GLU A 116 -8.80 -11.68 -17.34
C GLU A 116 -8.35 -10.56 -18.30
N GLN A 117 -7.45 -9.67 -17.86
CA GLN A 117 -7.00 -8.49 -18.63
C GLN A 117 -5.54 -8.59 -19.09
N GLY A 118 -4.76 -9.55 -18.58
CA GLY A 118 -3.34 -9.67 -18.89
C GLY A 118 -2.46 -8.71 -18.08
N PHE A 119 -1.14 -8.96 -18.07
CA PHE A 119 -0.19 -8.24 -17.22
C PHE A 119 -0.09 -6.73 -17.51
N PHE A 120 -0.21 -6.33 -18.78
CA PHE A 120 -0.02 -4.93 -19.18
C PHE A 120 -1.18 -4.06 -18.69
N ASP A 121 -2.42 -4.52 -18.88
CA ASP A 121 -3.62 -3.81 -18.44
C ASP A 121 -3.77 -3.85 -16.91
N SER A 122 -3.34 -4.94 -16.26
CA SER A 122 -3.35 -5.06 -14.78
C SER A 122 -2.44 -4.04 -14.08
N VAL A 123 -1.36 -3.60 -14.75
CA VAL A 123 -0.40 -2.64 -14.19
C VAL A 123 -0.78 -1.20 -14.56
N CYS A 124 -1.36 -0.98 -15.73
CA CYS A 124 -1.75 0.35 -16.20
C CYS A 124 -3.11 0.81 -15.68
N ASP A 125 -4.05 -0.11 -15.39
CA ASP A 125 -5.36 0.20 -14.85
C ASP A 125 -5.45 -0.13 -13.34
N ASN A 126 -5.57 0.91 -12.52
CA ASN A 126 -5.77 0.79 -11.07
C ASN A 126 -7.23 0.51 -10.69
N GLY A 127 -8.11 0.22 -11.67
CA GLY A 127 -9.53 -0.01 -11.45
C GLY A 127 -9.85 -1.09 -10.42
N TYR A 128 -8.99 -2.09 -10.24
CA TYR A 128 -9.19 -3.16 -9.24
C TYR A 128 -9.09 -2.65 -7.80
N ILE A 129 -8.24 -1.65 -7.54
CA ILE A 129 -8.09 -1.01 -6.23
C ILE A 129 -9.36 -0.21 -5.91
N THR A 130 -9.97 0.43 -6.89
CA THR A 130 -11.13 1.31 -6.66
C THR A 130 -12.45 0.54 -6.58
N ARG A 131 -12.53 -0.67 -7.15
CA ARG A 131 -13.78 -1.46 -7.26
C ARG A 131 -14.05 -2.36 -6.05
N VAL A 132 -13.01 -2.78 -5.33
CA VAL A 132 -13.12 -3.70 -4.18
C VAL A 132 -12.56 -3.04 -2.92
N ASN A 133 -13.45 -2.61 -2.02
CA ASN A 133 -13.10 -1.88 -0.78
C ASN A 133 -12.09 -2.65 0.10
N VAL A 134 -12.16 -3.98 0.11
CA VAL A 134 -11.22 -4.84 0.85
C VAL A 134 -9.80 -4.64 0.33
N SER A 135 -9.60 -4.79 -0.99
CA SER A 135 -8.29 -4.63 -1.63
C SER A 135 -7.76 -3.20 -1.43
N SER A 136 -8.60 -2.18 -1.59
CA SER A 136 -8.18 -0.77 -1.39
C SER A 136 -7.70 -0.49 0.02
N LEU A 137 -8.37 -1.02 1.04
CA LEU A 137 -7.96 -0.83 2.43
C LEU A 137 -6.60 -1.48 2.70
N TRP A 138 -6.42 -2.73 2.28
CA TRP A 138 -5.15 -3.45 2.50
C TRP A 138 -3.99 -2.83 1.72
N THR A 139 -4.24 -2.36 0.49
CA THR A 139 -3.25 -1.58 -0.28
C THR A 139 -2.92 -0.25 0.40
N TRP A 140 -3.93 0.47 0.93
CA TRP A 140 -3.68 1.71 1.66
C TRP A 140 -2.88 1.48 2.95
N LEU A 141 -3.22 0.45 3.74
CA LEU A 141 -2.46 0.10 4.94
C LEU A 141 -1.03 -0.32 4.61
N PHE A 142 -0.79 -0.97 3.47
CA PHE A 142 0.56 -1.29 2.98
C PHE A 142 1.37 -0.03 2.64
N VAL A 143 0.74 1.00 2.09
CA VAL A 143 1.41 2.30 1.88
C VAL A 143 1.75 2.94 3.23
N VAL A 144 0.81 2.92 4.17
CA VAL A 144 1.02 3.45 5.53
C VAL A 144 2.12 2.68 6.26
N SER A 145 2.28 1.38 6.03
CA SER A 145 3.31 0.57 6.70
C SER A 145 4.76 0.94 6.33
N LYS A 146 4.98 1.76 5.29
CA LYS A 146 6.30 2.35 5.02
C LYS A 146 6.79 3.29 6.12
N VAL A 147 5.88 3.94 6.85
CA VAL A 147 6.23 4.79 7.98
C VAL A 147 6.80 3.99 9.16
N PRO A 148 6.17 2.90 9.65
CA PRO A 148 6.75 2.04 10.67
C PRO A 148 7.97 1.23 10.19
N GLU A 149 8.11 0.96 8.89
CA GLU A 149 9.37 0.43 8.32
C GLU A 149 10.54 1.41 8.56
N LEU A 150 10.34 2.72 8.33
CA LEU A 150 11.35 3.74 8.63
C LEU A 150 11.67 3.80 10.14
N GLY A 151 10.70 3.45 10.99
CA GLY A 151 10.87 3.34 12.43
C GLY A 151 11.94 2.34 12.88
N ASP A 152 12.26 1.31 12.08
CA ASP A 152 13.38 0.40 12.38
C ASP A 152 14.71 1.17 12.50
N THR A 153 14.90 2.21 11.68
CA THR A 153 16.12 3.03 11.72
C THR A 153 16.23 3.89 12.97
N LEU A 154 15.11 4.29 13.59
CA LEU A 154 15.11 4.95 14.90
C LEU A 154 15.69 4.02 15.98
N PHE A 155 15.28 2.75 15.98
CA PHE A 155 15.80 1.76 16.92
C PHE A 155 17.29 1.49 16.68
N ILE A 156 17.76 1.52 15.44
CA ILE A 156 19.19 1.39 15.10
C ILE A 156 19.99 2.58 15.66
N VAL A 157 19.49 3.81 15.49
CA VAL A 157 20.09 5.04 16.04
C VAL A 157 20.14 4.98 17.57
N LEU A 158 19.07 4.53 18.23
CA LEU A 158 18.96 4.30 19.68
C LEU A 158 19.86 3.16 20.21
N ARG A 159 20.52 2.40 19.34
CA ARG A 159 21.52 1.40 19.72
C ARG A 159 22.97 1.84 19.46
N LYS A 160 23.18 3.09 19.01
CA LYS A 160 24.48 3.58 18.49
C LYS A 160 25.07 2.66 17.42
N GLN A 161 24.25 1.88 16.72
CA GLN A 161 24.76 1.06 15.64
C GLN A 161 25.07 1.98 14.46
N LYS A 162 26.30 1.88 13.92
CA LYS A 162 26.66 2.62 12.72
C LYS A 162 25.72 2.17 11.61
N LEU A 163 24.99 3.11 11.00
CA LEU A 163 24.37 2.90 9.70
C LEU A 163 25.50 2.52 8.74
N ILE A 164 25.56 1.24 8.37
CA ILE A 164 26.60 0.75 7.47
C ILE A 164 26.26 1.31 6.09
N PHE A 165 27.02 2.30 5.62
CA PHE A 165 27.04 2.66 4.20
C PHE A 165 27.61 1.47 3.45
N LEU A 166 26.75 0.62 2.88
CA LEU A 166 27.16 -0.72 2.47
C LEU A 166 28.05 -0.75 1.21
N HIS A 167 28.23 0.32 0.42
CA HIS A 167 29.11 0.25 -0.75
C HIS A 167 29.53 1.60 -1.39
N TRP A 168 30.50 2.32 -0.81
CA TRP A 168 31.26 3.36 -1.54
C TRP A 168 32.77 3.10 -1.52
N LYS A 169 33.21 1.86 -1.27
CA LYS A 169 34.57 1.45 -1.59
C LYS A 169 34.57 0.08 -2.23
N ARG A 170 34.43 0.08 -3.55
CA ARG A 170 35.39 -0.64 -4.39
C ARG A 170 35.92 0.35 -5.45
N PRO A 171 37.24 0.53 -5.56
CA PRO A 171 37.85 1.07 -6.77
C PRO A 171 37.60 0.15 -7.97
#